data_AF-A0A0S3PV95-F1
#
_entry.id   AF-A0A0S3PV95-F1
#
_cell.length_a   1.000
_cell.length_b   1.000
_cell.length_c   1.000
_cell.angle_alpha   90.00
_cell.angle_beta   90.00
_cell.angle_gamma   90.00
#
_symmetry.space_group_name_H-M   'P 1'
#
loop_
_entity.id
_entity.type
_entity.pdbx_description
1 polymer ?
#
loop_
_entity_poly.entity_id
_entity_poly.type
_entity_poly.pdbx_seq_one_letter_code
_entity_poly.pdbx_strand_id
1 'polypeptide(L)' 'MPSLFRLIFVLGVLAGIGFAGMLALVYLVEPTPREMTVNVPVEKLKGR' A
#
# COMPACT_ATOMS: atom_id res chain seq x y z
N MET A 1 -32.52 -12.00 12.96
CA MET A 1 -31.18 -12.14 13.58
C MET A 1 -30.15 -11.50 12.65
N PRO A 2 -29.45 -10.42 13.06
CA PRO A 2 -28.68 -9.57 12.15
C PRO A 2 -27.23 -10.06 11.95
N SER A 3 -27.04 -11.27 11.41
CA SER A 3 -25.69 -11.84 11.19
C SER A 3 -24.92 -11.16 10.05
N LEU A 4 -25.59 -10.84 8.93
CA LEU A 4 -24.96 -10.18 7.78
C LEU A 4 -24.52 -8.74 8.09
N PHE A 5 -25.36 -7.97 8.79
CA PHE A 5 -25.00 -6.59 9.16
C PHE A 5 -23.79 -6.56 10.08
N ARG A 6 -23.72 -7.48 11.05
CA ARG A 6 -22.54 -7.63 11.92
C ARG A 6 -21.29 -8.00 11.12
N LEU A 7 -21.40 -8.89 10.15
CA LEU A 7 -20.28 -9.26 9.27
C LEU A 7 -19.76 -8.05 8.48
N ILE A 8 -20.65 -7.31 7.82
CA ILE A 8 -20.27 -6.12 7.04
C ILE A 8 -19.66 -5.05 7.93
N PHE A 9 -20.23 -4.83 9.11
CA PHE A 9 -19.68 -3.88 10.08
C PHE A 9 -18.24 -4.24 10.48
N VAL A 10 -17.99 -5.52 10.80
CA VAL A 10 -16.64 -6.00 11.13
C VAL A 10 -15.68 -5.79 9.95
N LEU A 11 -16.10 -6.13 8.74
CA LEU A 11 -15.28 -5.91 7.54
C LEU A 11 -14.98 -4.42 7.31
N GLY A 12 -15.97 -3.55 7.51
CA GLY A 12 -15.80 -2.10 7.40
C GLY A 12 -14.79 -1.57 8.41
N VAL A 13 -14.83 -2.05 9.66
CA VAL A 13 -13.84 -1.69 10.68
C VAL A 13 -12.44 -2.17 10.30
N LEU A 14 -12.30 -3.42 9.84
CA LEU A 14 -10.99 -3.97 9.43
C LEU A 14 -10.40 -3.20 8.24
N ALA A 15 -11.22 -2.91 7.23
CA ALA A 15 -10.82 -2.10 6.08
C ALA A 15 -10.42 -0.68 6.52
N GLY A 16 -11.20 -0.08 7.42
CA GLY A 16 -10.90 1.23 8.01
C GLY A 16 -9.57 1.26 8.75
N ILE A 17 -9.27 0.23 9.55
CA ILE A 17 -7.99 0.12 10.27
C ILE A 17 -6.83 -0.06 9.28
N GLY A 18 -6.98 -0.92 8.27
CA GLY A 18 -5.95 -1.12 7.24
C GLY A 18 -5.66 0.18 6.47
N PHE A 19 -6.71 0.91 6.08
CA PHE A 19 -6.57 2.18 5.39
C PHE A 19 -5.98 3.27 6.29
N ALA A 20 -6.42 3.37 7.55
CA ALA A 20 -5.85 4.29 8.52
C ALA A 20 -4.36 4.00 8.78
N GLY A 21 -3.97 2.73 8.83
CA GLY A 21 -2.57 2.31 8.91
C GLY A 21 -1.76 2.80 7.71
N MET A 22 -2.29 2.64 6.49
CA MET A 22 -1.65 3.18 5.29
C MET A 22 -1.50 4.71 5.35
N LEU A 23 -2.56 5.43 5.73
CA LEU A 23 -2.50 6.89 5.88
C LEU A 23 -1.46 7.31 6.91
N ALA A 24 -1.38 6.61 8.05
CA ALA A 24 -0.37 6.87 9.07
C ALA A 24 1.05 6.70 8.51
N LEU A 25 1.31 5.64 7.74
CA LEU A 25 2.62 5.45 7.10
C LEU A 25 2.95 6.56 6.10
N VAL A 26 1.96 7.01 5.31
CA VAL A 26 2.19 8.08 4.32
C VAL A 26 2.49 9.43 4.96
N TYR A 27 1.78 9.79 6.03
CA TYR A 27 1.89 11.13 6.62
C TYR A 27 2.89 11.23 7.78
N LEU A 28 3.19 10.12 8.46
CA LEU A 28 4.00 10.14 9.69
C LEU A 28 5.37 9.48 9.51
N VAL A 29 5.64 8.83 8.38
CA VAL A 29 6.92 8.16 8.12
C VAL A 29 7.60 8.78 6.91
N GLU A 30 8.81 9.28 7.14
CA GLU A 30 9.69 9.76 6.08
C GLU A 30 10.47 8.57 5.47
N PRO A 31 10.36 8.32 4.15
CA PRO A 31 11.13 7.26 3.50
C PRO A 31 12.62 7.64 3.45
N THR A 32 13.49 6.76 3.96
CA THR A 32 14.94 6.95 3.85
C THR A 32 15.41 6.68 2.41
N PRO A 33 16.06 7.64 1.74
CA PRO A 33 16.66 7.39 0.43
C PRO A 33 17.78 6.36 0.55
N ARG A 34 17.78 5.36 -0.33
CA ARG A 34 18.85 4.37 -0.45
C ARG A 34 19.35 4.31 -1.88
N GLU A 35 20.65 4.14 -2.05
CA GLU A 35 21.20 3.82 -3.37
C GLU A 35 20.61 2.50 -3.85
N MET A 36 19.93 2.53 -4.99
CA MET A 36 19.30 1.35 -5.59
C MET A 36 19.84 1.16 -6.99
N THR A 37 20.71 0.16 -7.16
CA THR A 37 21.18 -0.25 -8.48
C THR A 37 20.10 -1.09 -9.15
N VAL A 38 19.48 -0.55 -10.19
CA VAL A 38 18.57 -1.31 -11.05
C VAL A 38 19.36 -1.80 -12.25
N ASN A 39 19.36 -3.12 -12.48
CA ASN A 39 19.88 -3.66 -13.74
C ASN A 39 18.92 -3.27 -14.86
N VAL A 40 19.32 -2.29 -15.67
CA VAL A 40 18.57 -1.89 -16.86
C VAL A 40 19.00 -2.79 -18.01
N PRO A 41 18.09 -3.61 -18.59
CA PRO A 41 18.41 -4.42 -19.77
C PRO A 41 18.77 -3.51 -20.94
N VAL A 42 19.86 -3.85 -21.64
CA VAL A 42 20.41 -3.04 -22.74
C VAL A 42 19.41 -2.89 -23.90
N GLU A 43 18.47 -3.83 -24.06
CA GLU A 43 17.41 -3.73 -25.06
C GLU A 43 16.47 -2.55 -24.84
N LYS A 44 16.27 -2.11 -23.58
CA LYS A 44 15.40 -0.96 -23.25
C LYS A 44 16.07 0.39 -23.43
N LEU A 45 17.40 0.42 -23.54
CA LEU A 45 18.18 1.64 -23.77
C LEU A 45 18.34 1.96 -25.26
N LYS A 46 18.21 0.94 -26.11
CA LYS A 46 18.31 1.07 -27.57
C LYS A 46 16.98 1.56 -28.14
N GLY A 47 16.75 2.87 -28.06
CA GLY A 47 15.69 3.53 -28.82
C GLY A 47 15.82 3.20 -30.31
N ARG A 48 14.92 2.36 -30.81
CA ARG A 48 14.58 2.21 -32.22
C ARG A 48 13.08 2.38 -32.33
#